data_AF-A0A3S4NK17-F1
#
_entry.id   AF-A0A3S4NK17-F1
#
_cell.length_a   1.000
_cell.length_b   1.000
_cell.length_c   1.000
_cell.angle_alpha   90.00
_cell.angle_beta   90.00
_cell.angle_gamma   90.00
#
_symmetry.space_group_name_H-M   'P 1'
#
loop_
_entity.id
_entity.type
_entity.pdbx_description
1 polymer ?
#
loop_
_entity_poly.entity_id
_entity_poly.type
_entity_poly.pdbx_seq_one_letter_code
_entity_poly.pdbx_strand_id
1 'polypeptide(L)'
;MKAVLMLVIVALAGCAGQVDPEPRTVRVEVPVAVPCRVPAVEVPAWVAAGLRKGDDLQTKVRALLAERRQRIGYEAQLLAANKACQD
;
A
#
# COMPACT_ATOMS: atom_id res chain seq x y z
N MET A 1 49.74 -14.11 -50.17
CA MET A 1 49.43 -15.09 -49.09
C MET A 1 49.71 -14.55 -47.69
N LYS A 2 50.90 -14.02 -47.39
CA LYS A 2 51.25 -13.48 -46.05
C LYS A 2 50.32 -12.35 -45.56
N ALA A 3 49.94 -11.43 -46.45
CA ALA A 3 49.06 -10.31 -46.09
C ALA A 3 47.62 -10.76 -45.73
N VAL A 4 47.10 -11.77 -46.43
CA VAL A 4 45.76 -12.34 -46.14
C VAL A 4 45.77 -13.04 -44.79
N LEU A 5 46.84 -13.78 -44.49
CA LEU A 5 47.01 -14.44 -43.19
C LEU A 5 47.08 -13.43 -42.04
N MET A 6 47.82 -12.33 -42.21
CA MET A 6 47.90 -11.24 -41.23
C MET A 6 46.52 -10.61 -40.98
N LEU A 7 45.75 -10.37 -42.04
CA LEU A 7 44.43 -9.73 -41.95
C LEU A 7 43.41 -10.62 -41.22
N VAL A 8 43.47 -11.94 -41.46
CA VAL A 8 42.66 -12.93 -40.74
C VAL A 8 43.02 -12.96 -39.25
N ILE A 9 44.31 -12.93 -38.90
CA ILE A 9 44.77 -12.93 -37.50
C ILE A 9 44.29 -11.68 -36.76
N VAL A 10 44.35 -10.50 -37.40
CA VAL A 10 43.87 -9.24 -36.80
C VAL A 10 42.35 -9.26 -36.57
N ALA A 11 41.57 -9.79 -37.51
CA ALA A 11 40.13 -9.90 -37.36
C ALA A 11 39.73 -10.85 -36.22
N LEU A 12 40.44 -11.97 -36.05
CA LEU A 12 40.23 -12.92 -34.96
C LEU A 12 40.59 -12.34 -33.58
N ALA A 13 41.63 -11.51 -33.51
CA ALA A 13 42.03 -10.84 -32.27
C ALA A 13 40.99 -9.82 -31.77
N GLY A 14 40.23 -9.19 -32.69
CA GLY A 14 39.15 -8.26 -32.35
C GLY A 14 37.98 -8.92 -31.62
N CYS A 15 37.63 -10.17 -31.96
CA CYS A 15 36.57 -10.91 -31.27
C CYS A 15 36.98 -11.43 -29.89
N ALA A 16 38.27 -11.71 -29.67
CA ALA A 16 38.79 -12.16 -28.38
C ALA A 16 38.99 -11.02 -27.36
N GLY A 17 39.01 -9.77 -27.82
CA GLY A 17 39.17 -8.57 -26.99
C GLY A 17 37.87 -7.99 -26.44
N GLN A 18 36.73 -8.69 -26.59
CA GLN A 18 35.45 -8.21 -26.07
C GLN A 18 35.43 -8.39 -24.55
N VAL A 19 35.87 -7.36 -23.84
CA VAL A 19 35.85 -7.27 -22.37
C VAL A 19 34.41 -7.04 -21.94
N ASP A 20 33.87 -7.94 -21.11
CA ASP A 20 32.56 -7.73 -20.49
C ASP A 20 32.59 -6.40 -19.71
N PRO A 21 31.64 -5.48 -19.97
CA PRO A 21 31.64 -4.19 -19.30
C PRO A 21 31.51 -4.37 -17.79
N GLU A 22 32.37 -3.68 -17.04
CA GLU A 22 32.38 -3.71 -15.57
C GLU A 22 30.96 -3.50 -15.02
N PRO A 23 30.43 -4.42 -14.18
CA PRO A 23 29.07 -4.33 -13.68
C PRO A 23 28.89 -3.05 -12.85
N ARG A 24 28.19 -2.06 -13.41
CA ARG A 24 27.81 -0.86 -12.66
C ARG A 24 26.62 -1.20 -11.79
N THR A 25 26.88 -1.56 -10.54
CA THR A 25 25.81 -1.77 -9.55
C THR A 25 25.11 -0.44 -9.27
N VAL A 26 23.88 -0.32 -9.72
CA VAL A 26 23.02 0.83 -9.41
C VAL A 26 22.31 0.55 -8.10
N ARG A 27 22.38 1.48 -7.15
CA ARG A 27 21.60 1.40 -5.91
C ARG A 27 20.14 1.70 -6.25
N VAL A 28 19.26 0.74 -5.99
CA VAL A 28 17.80 0.88 -6.16
C VAL A 28 17.18 1.05 -4.77
N GLU A 29 16.46 2.15 -4.57
CA GLU A 29 15.64 2.31 -3.38
C GLU A 29 14.35 1.52 -3.58
N VAL A 30 14.21 0.42 -2.83
CA VAL A 30 13.00 -0.40 -2.84
C VAL A 30 12.03 0.20 -1.81
N PRO A 31 10.81 0.62 -2.21
CA PRO A 31 9.84 1.13 -1.27
C PRO A 31 9.43 0.02 -0.31
N VAL A 32 9.68 0.22 0.97
CA VAL A 32 9.23 -0.67 2.04
C VAL A 32 7.93 -0.13 2.61
N ALA A 33 6.92 -0.98 2.76
CA ALA A 33 5.67 -0.59 3.40
C ALA A 33 5.93 -0.20 4.86
N VAL A 34 5.63 1.04 5.23
CA VAL A 34 5.73 1.50 6.62
C VAL A 34 4.50 0.97 7.38
N PRO A 35 4.69 0.15 8.44
CA PRO A 35 3.56 -0.38 9.19
C PRO A 35 2.93 0.73 10.02
N CYS A 36 1.64 0.99 9.79
CA CYS A 36 0.90 1.91 10.63
C CYS A 36 0.64 1.31 12.03
N ARG A 37 0.97 2.06 13.09
CA ARG A 37 0.80 1.63 14.49
C ARG A 37 -0.29 2.46 15.16
N VAL A 38 -1.54 2.13 14.90
CA VAL A 38 -2.72 2.72 15.59
C VAL A 38 -3.52 1.61 16.24
N PRO A 39 -4.06 1.81 17.46
CA PRO A 39 -5.03 0.88 18.01
C PRO A 39 -6.25 0.75 17.08
N ALA A 40 -6.83 -0.46 17.05
CA ALA A 40 -8.07 -0.69 16.33
C ALA A 40 -9.20 0.14 16.94
N VAL A 41 -10.00 0.79 16.10
CA VAL A 41 -11.19 1.53 16.54
C VAL A 41 -12.30 0.52 16.75
N GLU A 42 -12.70 0.33 18.01
CA GLU A 42 -13.74 -0.61 18.41
C GLU A 42 -15.08 -0.27 17.78
N VAL A 43 -15.79 -1.29 17.29
CA VAL A 43 -17.14 -1.14 16.75
C VAL A 43 -18.11 -0.99 17.92
N PRO A 44 -18.82 0.14 18.05
CA PRO A 44 -19.75 0.34 19.16
C PRO A 44 -21.01 -0.54 19.00
N ALA A 45 -21.68 -0.79 20.11
CA ALA A 45 -22.99 -1.44 20.12
C ALA A 45 -24.04 -0.50 19.50
N TRP A 46 -24.42 -0.80 18.25
CA TRP A 46 -25.39 -0.03 17.48
C TRP A 46 -26.78 -0.09 18.12
N VAL A 47 -27.36 1.07 18.44
CA VAL A 47 -28.67 1.15 19.11
C VAL A 47 -29.76 0.48 18.27
N ALA A 48 -29.71 0.62 16.95
CA ALA A 48 -30.69 0.04 16.04
C ALA A 48 -30.67 -1.50 16.03
N ALA A 49 -29.59 -2.14 16.44
CA ALA A 49 -29.51 -3.61 16.53
C ALA A 49 -30.48 -4.18 17.58
N GLY A 50 -30.89 -3.37 18.57
CA GLY A 50 -31.88 -3.76 19.58
C GLY A 50 -33.34 -3.53 19.16
N LEU A 51 -33.60 -2.89 18.02
CA LEU A 51 -34.97 -2.57 17.58
C LEU A 51 -35.72 -3.82 17.13
N ARG A 52 -36.99 -3.89 17.51
CA ARG A 52 -37.93 -4.95 17.13
C ARG A 52 -38.94 -4.43 16.12
N LYS A 53 -39.48 -5.33 15.30
CA LYS A 53 -40.52 -4.99 14.32
C LYS A 53 -41.73 -4.32 14.97
N GLY A 54 -42.13 -4.78 16.16
CA GLY A 54 -43.29 -4.29 16.90
C GLY A 54 -43.09 -2.97 17.67
N ASP A 55 -41.87 -2.43 17.73
CA ASP A 55 -41.63 -1.18 18.44
C ASP A 55 -42.39 -0.02 17.78
N ASP A 56 -42.86 0.92 18.60
CA ASP A 56 -43.56 2.09 18.11
C ASP A 56 -42.62 3.03 17.34
N LEU A 57 -43.21 3.94 16.56
CA LEU A 57 -42.46 4.86 15.71
C LEU A 57 -41.54 5.78 16.53
N GLN A 58 -41.96 6.26 17.71
CA GLN A 58 -41.14 7.16 18.52
C GLN A 58 -39.89 6.43 19.05
N THR A 59 -40.04 5.20 19.51
CA THR A 59 -38.91 4.36 19.96
C THR A 59 -37.91 4.15 18.82
N LYS A 60 -38.40 3.81 17.62
CA LYS A 60 -37.55 3.64 16.42
C LYS A 60 -36.82 4.93 16.04
N VAL A 61 -37.54 6.05 15.95
CA VAL A 61 -36.94 7.34 15.58
C VAL A 61 -35.90 7.79 16.61
N ARG A 62 -36.18 7.62 17.91
CA ARG A 62 -35.24 7.96 18.98
C ARG A 62 -33.95 7.13 18.89
N ALA A 63 -34.09 5.82 18.69
CA ALA A 63 -32.95 4.92 18.53
C ALA A 63 -32.09 5.30 17.31
N LEU A 64 -32.72 5.57 16.16
CA LEU A 64 -32.00 5.96 14.94
C LEU A 64 -31.32 7.33 15.06
N LEU A 65 -31.94 8.31 15.73
CA LEU A 65 -31.31 9.61 15.99
C LEU A 65 -30.13 9.53 16.97
N ALA A 66 -30.18 8.60 17.93
CA ALA A 66 -29.08 8.31 18.83
C ALA A 66 -27.94 7.63 18.07
N GLU A 67 -28.24 6.58 17.29
CA GLU A 67 -27.24 5.89 16.48
C GLU A 67 -26.60 6.82 15.44
N ARG A 68 -27.36 7.73 14.82
CA ARG A 68 -26.79 8.72 13.90
C ARG A 68 -25.65 9.52 14.54
N ARG A 69 -25.79 9.91 15.81
CA ARG A 69 -24.72 10.60 16.55
C ARG A 69 -23.56 9.66 16.86
N GLN A 70 -23.83 8.39 17.19
CA GLN A 70 -22.78 7.38 17.37
C GLN A 70 -21.96 7.18 16.09
N ARG A 71 -22.61 7.10 14.92
CA ARG A 71 -21.95 6.94 13.62
C ARG A 71 -21.03 8.11 13.31
N ILE A 72 -21.47 9.34 13.56
CA ILE A 72 -20.64 10.54 13.39
C ILE A 72 -19.38 10.47 14.28
N GLY A 73 -19.53 10.07 15.55
CA GLY A 73 -18.39 9.90 16.45
C GLY A 73 -17.44 8.80 16.01
N TYR A 74 -17.97 7.66 15.58
CA TYR A 74 -17.18 6.53 15.08
C TYR A 74 -16.43 6.90 13.79
N GLU A 75 -17.05 7.61 12.85
CA GLU A 75 -16.41 8.12 11.65
C GLU A 75 -15.27 9.09 11.98
N ALA A 76 -15.48 9.99 12.95
CA ALA A 76 -14.43 10.90 13.41
C ALA A 76 -13.23 10.14 14.02
N GLN A 77 -13.47 9.07 14.78
CA GLN A 77 -12.41 8.21 15.32
C GLN A 77 -11.65 7.47 14.20
N LEU A 78 -12.36 6.93 13.21
CA LEU A 78 -11.75 6.28 12.06
C LEU A 78 -10.89 7.24 11.24
N LEU A 79 -11.38 8.46 10.99
CA LEU A 79 -10.62 9.50 10.30
C LEU A 79 -9.36 9.89 11.09
N ALA A 80 -9.46 10.01 12.41
CA ALA A 80 -8.31 10.30 13.27
C ALA A 80 -7.27 9.16 13.22
N ALA A 81 -7.71 7.91 13.28
CA ALA A 81 -6.83 6.75 13.18
C ALA A 81 -6.14 6.68 11.81
N ASN A 82 -6.88 6.91 10.72
CA ASN A 82 -6.31 6.96 9.38
C ASN A 82 -5.29 8.09 9.22
N LYS A 83 -5.59 9.29 9.74
CA LYS A 83 -4.66 10.41 9.70
C LYS A 83 -3.36 10.11 10.43
N ALA A 84 -3.43 9.45 11.58
CA ALA A 84 -2.25 9.00 12.33
C ALA A 84 -1.36 7.98 11.56
N CYS A 85 -1.86 7.39 10.47
CA CYS A 85 -1.07 6.53 9.57
C CYS A 85 -0.40 7.26 8.41
N GLN A 86 -0.84 8.49 8.13
CA GLN A 86 -0.40 9.26 6.96
C GLN A 86 0.70 10.27 7.30
N ASP A 87 0.75 10.70 8.56
CA ASP A 87 1.83 11.50 9.14
C ASP A 87 3.01 10.61 9.58
#